data_AF-A0A0G0BQ08-F1
#
_entry.id   AF-A0A0G0BQ08-F1
#
_cell.length_a   1.000
_cell.length_b   1.000
_cell.length_c   1.000
_cell.angle_alpha   90.00
_cell.angle_beta   90.00
_cell.angle_gamma   90.00
#
_symmetry.space_group_name_H-M   'P 1'
#
loop_
_entity.id
_entity.type
_entity.pdbx_description
1 polymer ?
#
loop_
_entity_poly.entity_id
_entity_poly.type
_entity_poly.pdbx_seq_one_letter_code
_entity_poly.pdbx_strand_id
1 'polypeptide(L)'
;MFKLLLKKYTTYELRITNYGLRIFHNKLKVTGYGLLLIISLLLTSCSYNPNISYNPAFNDSTKITFNSSEKKLTTIKAYIADTDKERQQGLRQIKYLPENEGMIFNFPEPQYVTFVMEHVNIPLDIIFIDKNKKIIDIKNAEACTKTDAECGFYKSPDMVKFVIEVNKGYTAKNGIIIGNFVKIRNQ
;
A
#
# COMPACT_ATOMS: atom_id res chain seq x y z
N MET A 1 -65.25 6.36 9.73
CA MET A 1 -66.01 5.30 9.05
C MET A 1 -65.87 5.49 7.55
N PHE A 2 -64.96 4.79 6.87
CA PHE A 2 -65.09 4.53 5.42
C PHE A 2 -64.40 3.20 5.09
N LYS A 3 -65.22 2.31 4.53
CA LYS A 3 -64.96 0.91 4.20
C LYS A 3 -64.03 0.80 2.99
N LEU A 4 -63.14 -0.21 3.02
CA LEU A 4 -62.65 -0.90 1.82
C LEU A 4 -63.83 -1.26 0.91
N LEU A 5 -63.68 -1.14 -0.41
CA LEU A 5 -64.22 -2.15 -1.33
C LEU A 5 -63.41 -2.17 -2.64
N LEU A 6 -62.84 -3.34 -2.88
CA LEU A 6 -62.11 -3.78 -4.06
C LEU A 6 -62.96 -3.72 -5.33
N LYS A 7 -62.34 -3.34 -6.46
CA LYS A 7 -62.71 -3.92 -7.76
C LYS A 7 -61.48 -3.99 -8.67
N LYS A 8 -60.91 -5.20 -8.75
CA LYS A 8 -60.00 -5.60 -9.84
C LYS A 8 -60.83 -5.76 -11.11
N TYR A 9 -60.51 -5.04 -12.18
CA TYR A 9 -60.74 -5.52 -13.53
C TYR A 9 -59.58 -5.09 -14.44
N THR A 10 -58.96 -6.11 -15.02
CA THR A 10 -57.84 -6.14 -15.95
C THR A 10 -58.23 -5.62 -17.32
N THR A 11 -57.43 -4.71 -17.86
CA THR A 11 -57.15 -4.61 -19.29
C THR A 11 -55.73 -4.07 -19.44
N TYR A 12 -54.77 -4.97 -19.65
CA TYR A 12 -53.43 -4.62 -20.11
C TYR A 12 -53.40 -4.85 -21.62
N GLU A 13 -53.35 -3.78 -22.40
CA GLU A 13 -52.87 -3.81 -23.78
C GLU A 13 -51.42 -3.30 -23.72
N LEU A 14 -50.46 -4.20 -23.88
CA LEU A 14 -49.06 -3.83 -24.03
C LEU A 14 -48.54 -4.49 -25.31
N ARG A 15 -48.69 -3.74 -26.41
CA ARG A 15 -48.10 -4.04 -27.71
C ARG A 15 -46.67 -3.51 -27.71
N ILE A 16 -45.70 -4.40 -27.84
CA ILE A 16 -44.34 -4.04 -28.21
C ILE A 16 -43.94 -4.94 -29.38
N THR A 17 -43.68 -4.32 -30.52
CA THR A 17 -42.99 -4.95 -31.64
C THR A 17 -41.52 -5.18 -31.26
N ASN A 18 -41.07 -6.42 -31.45
CA ASN A 18 -39.70 -6.95 -31.35
C ASN A 18 -38.98 -7.12 -30.00
N TYR A 19 -39.48 -6.63 -28.85
CA TYR A 19 -38.88 -6.99 -27.54
C TYR A 19 -39.93 -7.02 -26.42
N GLY A 20 -40.37 -8.21 -25.99
CA GLY A 20 -41.43 -8.34 -24.98
C GLY A 20 -41.10 -9.34 -23.87
N LEU A 21 -41.16 -8.89 -22.61
CA LEU A 21 -41.13 -9.72 -21.40
C LEU A 21 -42.55 -10.26 -21.14
N ARG A 22 -42.74 -11.59 -21.07
CA ARG A 22 -44.05 -12.21 -20.78
C ARG A 22 -44.08 -12.83 -19.39
N ILE A 23 -45.07 -12.45 -18.57
CA ILE A 23 -45.33 -13.08 -17.27
C ILE A 23 -46.48 -14.08 -17.44
N PHE A 24 -46.19 -15.37 -17.22
CA PHE A 24 -47.22 -16.41 -17.03
C PHE A 24 -47.18 -16.91 -15.58
N HIS A 25 -48.35 -17.25 -15.06
CA HIS A 25 -48.61 -17.70 -13.69
C HIS A 25 -47.44 -18.45 -13.01
N ASN A 26 -46.91 -17.81 -11.96
CA ASN A 26 -46.04 -18.34 -10.89
C ASN A 26 -44.84 -19.23 -11.24
N LYS A 27 -44.32 -19.17 -12.47
CA LYS A 27 -42.94 -19.60 -12.78
C LYS A 27 -42.31 -18.62 -13.77
N LEU A 28 -41.31 -17.86 -13.29
CA LEU A 28 -40.50 -16.98 -14.13
C LEU A 28 -39.61 -17.85 -15.02
N LYS A 29 -39.93 -17.96 -16.31
CA LYS A 29 -39.05 -18.57 -17.31
C LYS A 29 -38.32 -17.45 -18.06
N VAL A 30 -37.02 -17.32 -17.80
CA VAL A 30 -36.12 -16.47 -18.58
C VAL A 30 -35.69 -17.27 -19.81
N THR A 31 -36.33 -17.03 -20.95
CA THR A 31 -35.86 -17.52 -22.25
C THR A 31 -35.17 -16.39 -22.99
N GLY A 32 -33.86 -16.52 -23.23
CA GLY A 32 -33.09 -15.61 -24.07
C GLY A 32 -32.25 -14.61 -23.27
N TYR A 33 -30.94 -14.87 -23.20
CA TYR A 33 -29.78 -13.98 -23.04
C TYR A 33 -29.85 -12.74 -22.11
N GLY A 34 -30.87 -12.57 -21.27
CA GLY A 34 -31.03 -11.43 -20.36
C GLY A 34 -30.25 -11.55 -19.06
N LEU A 35 -29.67 -12.72 -18.76
CA LEU A 35 -28.80 -12.91 -17.59
C LEU A 35 -27.34 -12.52 -17.85
N LEU A 36 -26.96 -12.22 -19.10
CA LEU A 36 -25.58 -11.88 -19.46
C LEU A 36 -25.30 -10.37 -19.48
N LEU A 37 -26.31 -9.50 -19.40
CA LEU A 37 -26.09 -8.05 -19.43
C LEU A 37 -25.85 -7.40 -18.07
N ILE A 38 -26.12 -8.10 -16.96
CA ILE A 38 -25.86 -7.56 -15.60
C ILE A 38 -24.42 -7.88 -15.12
N ILE A 39 -23.73 -8.84 -15.74
CA ILE A 39 -22.30 -9.11 -15.46
C ILE A 39 -21.36 -8.16 -16.23
N SER A 40 -21.84 -7.49 -17.29
CA SER A 40 -21.03 -6.52 -18.04
C SER A 40 -20.85 -5.17 -17.32
N LEU A 41 -21.65 -4.88 -16.29
CA LEU A 41 -21.55 -3.66 -15.48
C LEU A 41 -20.70 -3.81 -14.21
N LEU A 42 -20.05 -4.96 -14.02
CA LEU A 42 -19.01 -5.17 -12.98
C LEU A 42 -17.59 -5.30 -13.57
N LEU A 43 -17.46 -5.14 -14.89
CA LEU A 43 -16.19 -4.90 -15.57
C LEU A 43 -16.01 -3.42 -15.90
N THR A 44 -16.65 -2.51 -15.14
CA THR A 44 -16.05 -1.17 -14.98
C THR A 44 -14.72 -1.40 -14.34
N SER A 45 -13.71 -1.41 -15.20
CA SER A 45 -12.31 -1.38 -14.92
C SER A 45 -12.09 -0.75 -13.56
N CYS A 46 -11.39 -1.45 -12.67
CA CYS A 46 -10.39 -0.73 -11.90
C CYS A 46 -9.58 0.03 -12.96
N SER A 47 -9.94 1.28 -13.22
CA SER A 47 -8.99 2.26 -13.70
C SER A 47 -8.01 2.39 -12.55
N TYR A 48 -7.11 1.40 -12.47
CA TYR A 48 -5.85 1.52 -11.78
C TYR A 48 -5.21 2.73 -12.42
N ASN A 49 -5.34 3.86 -11.73
CA ASN A 49 -4.86 5.13 -12.19
C ASN A 49 -3.33 5.05 -12.10
N PRO A 50 -2.59 4.94 -13.22
CA PRO A 50 -1.14 4.81 -13.18
C PRO A 50 -0.47 6.19 -12.99
N ASN A 51 -1.16 7.14 -12.34
CA ASN A 51 -0.54 8.31 -11.75
C ASN A 51 -0.03 7.99 -10.33
N ILE A 52 0.43 6.75 -10.10
CA ILE A 52 1.49 6.55 -9.11
C ILE A 52 2.65 7.35 -9.67
N SER A 53 3.07 8.37 -8.92
CA SER A 53 4.28 9.13 -9.19
C SER A 53 5.46 8.16 -9.23
N TYR A 54 5.68 7.53 -10.38
CA TYR A 54 6.84 6.72 -10.66
C TYR A 54 8.03 7.66 -10.58
N ASN A 55 8.73 7.65 -9.46
CA ASN A 55 9.98 8.39 -9.35
C ASN A 55 11.04 7.54 -10.08
N PRO A 56 11.55 7.99 -11.23
CA PRO A 56 12.55 7.26 -12.01
C PRO A 56 13.90 7.11 -11.28
N ALA A 57 14.02 7.59 -10.04
CA ALA A 57 15.26 7.57 -9.27
C ALA A 57 15.66 6.18 -8.73
N PHE A 58 14.73 5.22 -8.61
CA PHE A 58 15.04 3.91 -8.00
C PHE A 58 14.62 2.75 -8.90
N ASN A 59 15.52 2.37 -9.82
CA ASN A 59 15.29 1.23 -10.69
C ASN A 59 15.60 -0.12 -10.00
N ASP A 60 16.47 -0.09 -8.99
CA ASP A 60 16.88 -1.29 -8.28
C ASP A 60 16.08 -1.51 -7.01
N SER A 61 15.70 -2.77 -6.79
CA SER A 61 15.00 -3.20 -5.58
C SER A 61 15.47 -4.57 -5.12
N THR A 62 15.32 -4.82 -3.83
CA THR A 62 15.59 -6.10 -3.18
C THR A 62 14.40 -6.55 -2.33
N LYS A 63 14.36 -7.83 -1.99
CA LYS A 63 13.42 -8.37 -1.02
C LYS A 63 14.07 -8.39 0.35
N ILE A 64 13.37 -7.81 1.33
CA ILE A 64 13.78 -7.84 2.72
C ILE A 64 12.77 -8.62 3.51
N THR A 65 13.23 -9.64 4.21
CA THR A 65 12.41 -10.44 5.12
C THR A 65 12.82 -10.15 6.56
N PHE A 66 11.85 -9.75 7.39
CA PHE A 66 12.06 -9.54 8.82
C PHE A 66 11.77 -10.82 9.58
N ASN A 67 12.69 -11.23 10.44
CA ASN A 67 12.49 -12.36 11.34
C ASN A 67 11.87 -11.87 12.64
N SER A 68 10.55 -12.05 12.79
CA SER A 68 9.84 -11.75 14.04
C SER A 68 9.96 -12.91 15.03
N SER A 69 10.25 -12.59 16.29
CA SER A 69 10.28 -13.52 17.42
C SER A 69 8.95 -14.26 17.65
N GLU A 70 7.83 -13.74 17.09
CA GLU A 70 6.47 -14.28 17.26
C GLU A 70 5.95 -15.07 16.05
N LYS A 71 6.85 -15.65 15.24
CA LYS A 71 6.62 -16.67 14.19
C LYS A 71 6.12 -16.20 12.82
N LYS A 72 5.74 -14.93 12.61
CA LYS A 72 5.37 -14.47 11.25
C LYS A 72 6.53 -13.74 10.58
N LEU A 73 7.15 -14.40 9.60
CA LEU A 73 8.03 -13.72 8.65
C LEU A 73 7.19 -12.74 7.81
N THR A 74 7.60 -11.48 7.76
CA THR A 74 7.02 -10.50 6.83
C THR A 74 8.07 -10.07 5.82
N THR A 75 7.66 -9.79 4.59
CA THR A 75 8.56 -9.45 3.49
C THR A 75 8.07 -8.19 2.79
N ILE A 76 9.00 -7.28 2.53
CA ILE A 76 8.78 -6.09 1.70
C ILE A 76 9.65 -6.15 0.45
N LYS A 77 9.21 -5.42 -0.58
CA LYS A 77 10.08 -4.96 -1.66
C LYS A 77 10.69 -3.62 -1.23
N ALA A 78 12.01 -3.52 -1.19
CA ALA A 78 12.70 -2.30 -0.82
C ALA A 78 13.47 -1.73 -2.01
N TYR A 79 13.23 -0.46 -2.35
CA TYR A 79 14.04 0.29 -3.29
C TYR A 79 15.45 0.51 -2.71
N ILE A 80 16.49 0.38 -3.52
CA ILE A 80 17.87 0.46 -3.05
C ILE A 80 18.38 1.90 -3.20
N ALA A 81 18.94 2.45 -2.13
CA ALA A 81 19.73 3.68 -2.13
C ALA A 81 21.19 3.35 -1.76
N ASP A 82 22.04 3.19 -2.77
CA ASP A 82 23.43 2.71 -2.62
C ASP A 82 24.47 3.81 -2.87
N THR A 83 24.10 4.83 -3.65
CA THR A 83 24.94 6.01 -3.88
C THR A 83 24.60 7.16 -2.91
N ASP A 84 25.53 8.08 -2.68
CA ASP A 84 25.25 9.27 -1.85
C ASP A 84 24.07 10.08 -2.37
N LYS A 85 23.94 10.19 -3.69
CA LYS A 85 22.83 10.90 -4.34
C LYS A 85 21.49 10.23 -4.05
N GLU A 86 21.41 8.90 -4.16
CA GLU A 86 20.20 8.15 -3.85
C GLU A 86 19.86 8.23 -2.36
N ARG A 87 20.86 8.13 -1.47
CA ARG A 87 20.66 8.26 -0.03
C ARG A 87 20.18 9.66 0.37
N GLN A 88 20.72 10.71 -0.26
CA GLN A 88 20.24 12.08 -0.04
C GLN A 88 18.84 12.31 -0.62
N GLN A 89 18.50 11.65 -1.74
CA GLN A 89 17.16 11.73 -2.31
C GLN A 89 16.14 11.05 -1.39
N GLY A 90 16.42 9.83 -0.94
CA GLY A 90 15.53 9.05 -0.07
C GLY A 90 14.09 9.00 -0.58
N LEU A 91 13.14 9.07 0.34
CA LEU A 91 11.70 9.17 0.06
C LEU A 91 11.19 10.62 -0.05
N ARG A 92 12.07 11.61 -0.28
CA ARG A 92 11.66 13.01 -0.47
C ARG A 92 10.70 13.13 -1.64
N GLN A 93 9.67 13.97 -1.45
CA GLN A 93 8.61 14.26 -2.41
C GLN A 93 7.77 13.05 -2.84
N ILE A 94 8.00 11.86 -2.28
CA ILE A 94 7.15 10.68 -2.50
C ILE A 94 5.81 10.91 -1.78
N LYS A 95 4.72 10.89 -2.54
CA LYS A 95 3.36 11.14 -2.02
C LYS A 95 2.71 9.91 -1.39
N TYR A 96 3.17 8.72 -1.80
CA TYR A 96 2.58 7.46 -1.40
C TYR A 96 3.63 6.35 -1.49
N LEU A 97 3.71 5.53 -0.44
CA LEU A 97 4.50 4.32 -0.39
C LEU A 97 3.54 3.15 -0.13
N PRO A 98 3.47 2.12 -0.99
CA PRO A 98 2.64 0.96 -0.73
C PRO A 98 3.00 0.27 0.58
N GLU A 99 2.02 -0.39 1.23
CA GLU A 99 2.20 -0.94 2.58
C GLU A 99 3.35 -1.97 2.68
N ASN A 100 3.55 -2.78 1.63
CA ASN A 100 4.60 -3.81 1.56
C ASN A 100 5.83 -3.34 0.78
N GLU A 101 6.03 -2.03 0.69
CA GLU A 101 7.19 -1.42 0.07
C GLU A 101 7.95 -0.54 1.07
N GLY A 102 9.22 -0.32 0.77
CA GLY A 102 10.10 0.53 1.56
C GLY A 102 11.33 0.94 0.77
N MET A 103 12.28 1.55 1.47
CA MET A 103 13.59 1.88 0.94
C MET A 103 14.67 1.31 1.85
N ILE A 104 15.75 0.78 1.26
CA ILE A 104 16.95 0.36 1.99
C ILE A 104 18.12 1.23 1.58
N PHE A 105 18.74 1.83 2.59
CA PHE A 105 19.97 2.59 2.49
C PHE A 105 21.11 1.63 2.84
N ASN A 106 21.95 1.33 1.85
CA ASN A 106 23.15 0.50 2.03
C ASN A 106 24.37 1.43 2.12
N PHE A 107 25.12 1.34 3.21
CA PHE A 107 26.31 2.15 3.40
C PHE A 107 27.55 1.32 3.06
N PRO A 108 28.59 1.84 2.38
CA PRO A 108 29.79 1.06 2.06
C PRO A 108 30.48 0.48 3.31
N GLU A 109 30.56 1.27 4.37
CA GLU A 109 31.09 0.86 5.68
C GLU A 109 30.11 1.23 6.80
N PRO A 110 30.09 0.48 7.92
CA PRO A 110 29.30 0.83 9.09
C PRO A 110 29.66 2.23 9.61
N GLN A 111 28.66 3.07 9.84
CA GLN A 111 28.88 4.46 10.27
C GLN A 111 27.69 4.99 11.07
N TYR A 112 27.92 6.08 11.82
CA TYR A 112 26.82 6.85 12.41
C TYR A 112 26.10 7.64 11.31
N VAL A 113 24.78 7.62 11.33
CA VAL A 113 23.95 8.31 10.33
C VAL A 113 22.84 9.10 11.00
N THR A 114 22.41 10.16 10.33
CA THR A 114 21.25 10.96 10.74
C THR A 114 20.31 11.05 9.55
N PHE A 115 19.06 10.68 9.78
CA PHE A 115 17.99 10.80 8.80
C PHE A 115 17.18 12.07 9.10
N VAL A 116 16.85 12.81 8.05
CA VAL A 116 16.10 14.07 8.13
C VAL A 116 14.81 13.91 7.34
N MET A 117 13.68 14.30 7.93
CA MET A 117 12.37 14.18 7.29
C MET A 117 12.03 15.36 6.37
N GLU A 118 13.00 16.19 6.02
CA GLU A 118 12.82 17.35 5.15
C GLU A 118 12.25 16.94 3.80
N HIS A 119 11.14 17.56 3.40
CA HIS A 119 10.38 17.27 2.18
C HIS A 119 9.85 15.83 2.07
N VAL A 120 9.73 15.09 3.18
CA VAL A 120 9.13 13.75 3.20
C VAL A 120 7.65 13.87 3.54
N ASN A 121 6.78 13.55 2.57
CA ASN A 121 5.33 13.75 2.69
C ASN A 121 4.60 12.64 3.47
N ILE A 122 5.29 11.54 3.78
CA ILE A 122 4.73 10.36 4.42
C ILE A 122 5.43 10.13 5.77
N PRO A 123 4.70 9.80 6.84
CA PRO A 123 5.34 9.41 8.09
C PRO A 123 5.97 8.03 7.94
N LEU A 124 7.14 7.82 8.56
CA LEU A 124 7.96 6.62 8.36
C LEU A 124 8.32 5.94 9.68
N ASP A 125 8.51 4.62 9.65
CA ASP A 125 9.37 3.94 10.60
C ASP A 125 10.77 3.87 10.00
N ILE A 126 11.76 4.36 10.75
CA ILE A 126 13.19 4.34 10.38
C ILE A 126 13.86 3.24 11.20
N ILE A 127 14.29 2.18 10.52
CA ILE A 127 14.80 0.95 11.13
C ILE A 127 16.32 0.91 10.95
N PHE A 128 17.06 1.07 12.04
CA PHE A 128 18.52 1.09 12.05
C PHE A 128 19.09 -0.32 12.25
N ILE A 129 20.00 -0.74 11.37
CA ILE A 129 20.47 -2.13 11.29
C ILE A 129 22.01 -2.19 11.26
N ASP A 130 22.58 -3.02 12.13
CA ASP A 130 24.02 -3.21 12.22
C ASP A 130 24.59 -4.06 11.05
N LYS A 131 25.92 -4.21 11.01
CA LYS A 131 26.60 -5.04 10.00
C LYS A 131 26.21 -6.53 10.04
N ASN A 132 25.71 -7.01 11.17
CA ASN A 132 25.24 -8.38 11.37
C ASN A 132 23.76 -8.57 10.99
N LYS A 133 23.14 -7.53 10.41
CA LYS A 133 21.73 -7.50 10.02
C LYS A 133 20.77 -7.58 11.20
N LYS A 134 21.20 -7.16 12.39
CA LYS A 134 20.35 -7.03 13.58
C LYS A 134 19.77 -5.63 13.65
N ILE A 135 18.47 -5.52 13.91
CA ILE A 135 17.82 -4.25 14.20
C ILE A 135 18.30 -3.76 15.56
N ILE A 136 18.95 -2.60 15.58
CA ILE A 136 19.48 -2.00 16.81
C ILE A 136 18.61 -0.85 17.32
N ASP A 137 17.78 -0.25 16.46
CA ASP A 137 16.85 0.81 16.83
C ASP A 137 15.72 0.94 15.82
N ILE A 138 14.59 1.47 16.27
CA ILE A 138 13.45 1.83 15.43
C ILE A 138 12.97 3.21 15.90
N LYS A 139 12.89 4.17 14.98
CA LYS A 139 12.32 5.49 15.24
C LYS A 139 11.05 5.68 14.43
N ASN A 140 10.01 6.24 15.04
CA ASN A 140 8.82 6.67 14.31
C ASN A 140 8.95 8.15 13.98
N ALA A 141 8.88 8.48 12.70
CA ALA A 141 9.10 9.80 12.16
C ALA A 141 7.81 10.38 11.58
N GLU A 142 7.53 11.65 11.87
CA GLU A 142 6.41 12.37 11.27
C GLU A 142 6.81 12.92 9.90
N ALA A 143 5.84 13.05 9.01
CA ALA A 143 6.03 13.76 7.75
C ALA A 143 6.44 15.22 8.02
N CYS A 144 7.32 15.76 7.18
CA CYS A 144 7.69 17.17 7.22
C CYS A 144 7.82 17.72 5.79
N THR A 145 6.95 18.67 5.44
CA THR A 145 6.93 19.30 4.11
C THR A 145 7.74 20.59 4.04
N LYS A 146 8.45 20.93 5.13
CA LYS A 146 9.21 22.15 5.33
C LYS A 146 10.70 21.93 5.04
N THR A 147 11.48 23.02 5.12
CA THR A 147 12.94 23.01 5.04
C THR A 147 13.61 22.65 6.37
N ASP A 148 14.83 22.09 6.29
CA ASP A 148 15.56 21.36 7.34
C ASP A 148 15.34 21.79 8.81
N ALA A 149 15.46 23.08 9.14
CA ALA A 149 15.49 23.55 10.54
C ALA A 149 14.21 23.27 11.34
N GLU A 150 13.09 22.97 10.67
CA GLU A 150 11.80 22.70 11.28
C GLU A 150 11.43 21.21 11.29
N CYS A 151 12.29 20.34 10.73
CA CYS A 151 12.01 18.92 10.57
C CYS A 151 12.75 18.06 11.61
N GLY A 152 12.23 16.84 11.83
CA GLY A 152 12.83 15.90 12.77
C GLY A 152 14.15 15.32 12.26
N PHE A 153 15.12 15.18 13.17
CA PHE A 153 16.41 14.53 12.96
C PHE A 153 16.46 13.21 13.75
N TYR A 154 16.75 12.12 13.06
CA TYR A 154 16.73 10.77 13.62
C TYR A 154 18.13 10.15 13.51
N LYS A 155 18.89 10.25 14.60
CA LYS A 155 20.27 9.76 14.68
C LYS A 155 20.30 8.27 15.03
N SER A 156 21.17 7.50 14.39
CA SER A 156 21.45 6.12 14.80
C SER A 156 22.10 6.09 16.19
N PRO A 157 21.76 5.10 17.05
CA PRO A 157 22.37 5.01 18.38
C PRO A 157 23.80 4.45 18.34
N ASP A 158 24.17 3.77 17.26
CA ASP A 158 25.49 3.18 17.00
C ASP A 158 25.78 3.18 15.49
N MET A 159 26.93 2.62 15.09
CA MET A 159 27.30 2.39 13.70
C MET A 159 26.35 1.40 13.03
N VAL A 160 25.76 1.82 11.91
CA VAL A 160 24.84 1.03 11.10
C VAL A 160 25.43 0.77 9.72
N LYS A 161 25.13 -0.41 9.17
CA LYS A 161 25.46 -0.78 7.78
C LYS A 161 24.27 -0.59 6.86
N PHE A 162 23.06 -0.73 7.41
CA PHE A 162 21.81 -0.57 6.67
C PHE A 162 20.82 0.27 7.46
N VAL A 163 19.97 1.00 6.73
CA VAL A 163 18.74 1.60 7.27
C VAL A 163 17.60 1.21 6.36
N ILE A 164 16.44 0.89 6.93
CA ILE A 164 15.21 0.64 6.17
C ILE A 164 14.16 1.66 6.57
N GLU A 165 13.56 2.31 5.57
CA GLU A 165 12.38 3.15 5.74
C GLU A 165 11.15 2.41 5.22
N VAL A 166 10.08 2.38 6.03
CA VAL A 166 8.75 1.86 5.68
C VAL A 166 7.69 2.81 6.20
N ASN A 167 6.44 2.65 5.77
CA ASN A 167 5.33 3.43 6.32
C ASN A 167 5.29 3.37 7.85
N LYS A 168 5.02 4.49 8.51
CA LYS A 168 4.90 4.55 9.97
C LYS A 168 3.88 3.53 10.49
N GLY A 169 4.26 2.85 11.58
CA GLY A 169 3.43 1.81 12.21
C GLY A 169 3.53 0.44 11.55
N TYR A 170 4.26 0.29 10.44
CA TYR A 170 4.52 -1.01 9.82
C TYR A 170 5.21 -1.97 10.80
N THR A 171 6.19 -1.48 11.56
CA THR A 171 6.94 -2.29 12.52
C THR A 171 6.04 -2.82 13.63
N ALA A 172 5.23 -1.95 14.24
CA ALA A 172 4.25 -2.31 15.26
C ALA A 172 3.20 -3.30 14.73
N LYS A 173 2.64 -3.05 13.54
CA LYS A 173 1.64 -3.92 12.90
C LYS A 173 2.16 -5.34 12.67
N ASN A 174 3.44 -5.48 12.36
CA ASN A 174 4.07 -6.76 12.01
C ASN A 174 4.90 -7.38 13.14
N GLY A 175 4.87 -6.82 14.36
CA GLY A 175 5.65 -7.35 15.48
C GLY A 175 7.15 -7.36 15.22
N ILE A 176 7.66 -6.34 14.51
CA ILE A 176 9.09 -6.13 14.27
C ILE A 176 9.63 -5.28 15.41
N ILE A 177 10.60 -5.81 16.15
CA ILE A 177 11.16 -5.18 17.35
C ILE A 177 12.69 -5.12 17.29
N ILE A 178 13.27 -4.28 18.15
CA ILE A 178 14.73 -4.24 18.35
C ILE A 178 15.23 -5.63 18.73
N GLY A 179 16.34 -6.04 18.12
CA GLY A 179 16.94 -7.35 18.29
C GLY A 179 16.51 -8.40 17.26
N ASN A 180 15.46 -8.15 16.48
CA ASN A 180 15.12 -8.98 15.32
C ASN A 180 16.21 -8.88 14.24
N PHE A 181 16.26 -9.89 13.37
CA PHE A 181 17.21 -9.95 12.27
C PHE A 181 16.50 -9.74 10.93
N VAL A 182 17.20 -9.12 9.99
CA VAL A 182 16.74 -8.94 8.62
C VAL A 182 17.50 -9.85 7.65
N LYS A 183 16.78 -10.46 6.72
CA LYS A 183 17.36 -11.15 5.57
C LYS A 183 17.19 -10.27 4.34
N ILE A 184 18.31 -9.72 3.88
CA ILE A 184 18.39 -8.97 2.62
C ILE A 184 18.83 -9.96 1.54
N ARG A 185 18.00 -10.17 0.52
CA ARG A 185 18.35 -11.05 -0.59
C ARG A 185 19.24 -10.29 -1.55
N ASN A 186 20.53 -10.64 -1.58
CA ASN A 186 21.42 -10.19 -2.64
C ASN A 186 20.90 -10.76 -3.96
N GLN A 187 20.86 -9.92 -5.00
CA GLN A 187 20.59 -10.38 -6.36
C GLN A 187 21.71 -11.31 -6.81
#